data_AF-A0AAD8JIJ6-F1
#
_entry.id   AF-A0AAD8JIJ6-F1
#
_cell.length_a   1.000
_cell.length_b   1.000
_cell.length_c   1.000
_cell.angle_alpha   90.00
_cell.angle_beta   90.00
_cell.angle_gamma   90.00
#
_symmetry.space_group_name_H-M   'P 1'
#
loop_
_entity.id
_entity.type
_entity.pdbx_description
1 polymer ?
#
loop_
_entity_poly.entity_id
_entity_poly.type
_entity_poly.pdbx_seq_one_letter_code
_entity_poly.pdbx_strand_id
1 'polypeptide(L)'
;MEPPRGIWASLWNFICFLPYFIGLLLLGFIKGIILCPIVSLIMTIGNSAIILGLWPVHFLWTYYCILSTKQFGFVLKLVLCICITVPLLLWPLISILGSIIGGAAFGLLSPIFATFDAVGEGKDDVFFHCIYDGTWDTVTGVSL
;
A
#
# COMPACT_ATOMS: atom_id res chain seq x y z
N MET A 1 23.14 34.51 29.08
CA MET A 1 22.65 33.74 30.24
C MET A 1 21.70 32.68 29.71
N GLU A 2 22.17 31.45 29.62
CA GLU A 2 21.39 30.31 29.13
C GLU A 2 20.48 29.81 30.26
N PRO A 3 19.15 29.91 30.15
CA PRO A 3 18.30 29.10 31.00
C PRO A 3 18.39 27.65 30.50
N PRO A 4 18.39 26.64 31.38
CA PRO A 4 18.30 25.26 30.96
C PRO A 4 17.00 25.14 30.19
N ARG A 5 17.08 24.99 28.86
CA ARG A 5 15.92 24.86 27.97
C ARG A 5 15.32 23.48 28.22
N GLY A 6 14.63 23.40 29.35
CA GLY A 6 14.10 22.19 29.91
C GLY A 6 13.04 21.61 29.00
N ILE A 7 12.85 20.32 29.17
CA ILE A 7 11.80 19.48 28.58
C ILE A 7 10.45 20.22 28.58
N TRP A 8 10.18 21.08 29.57
CA TRP A 8 8.99 21.93 29.67
C TRP A 8 8.80 22.98 28.57
N ALA A 9 9.86 23.66 28.15
CA ALA A 9 9.79 24.62 27.04
C ALA A 9 9.61 23.90 25.70
N SER A 10 10.22 22.71 25.56
CA SER A 10 10.00 21.81 24.41
C SER A 10 8.55 21.29 24.37
N LEU A 11 8.01 20.85 25.51
CA LEU A 11 6.62 20.40 25.66
C LEU A 11 5.62 21.52 25.33
N TRP A 12 5.90 22.76 25.75
CA TRP A 12 5.04 23.91 25.42
C TRP A 12 5.05 24.24 23.93
N ASN A 13 6.23 24.21 23.29
CA ASN A 13 6.35 24.38 21.84
C ASN A 13 5.64 23.26 21.08
N PHE A 14 5.75 22.02 21.56
CA PHE A 14 5.04 20.87 20.98
C PHE A 14 3.51 21.03 21.07
N ILE A 15 2.99 21.52 22.20
CA ILE A 15 1.57 21.82 22.38
C ILE A 15 1.10 22.95 21.45
N CYS A 16 1.90 24.01 21.25
CA CYS A 16 1.59 25.06 20.28
C CYS A 16 1.72 24.60 18.82
N PHE A 17 2.58 23.62 18.54
CA PHE A 17 2.73 23.03 17.20
C PHE A 17 1.61 22.05 16.85
N LEU A 18 1.01 21.40 17.85
CA LEU A 18 -0.07 20.43 17.70
C LEU A 18 -1.27 20.94 16.87
N PRO A 19 -1.84 22.16 17.08
CA PRO A 19 -2.93 22.66 16.25
C PRO A 19 -2.52 22.89 14.78
N TYR A 20 -1.28 23.31 14.53
CA TYR A 20 -0.74 23.44 13.18
C TYR A 20 -0.61 22.07 12.49
N PHE A 21 -0.09 21.07 13.21
CA PHE A 21 -0.02 19.69 12.76
C PHE A 21 -1.40 19.09 12.46
N ILE A 22 -2.39 19.33 13.33
CA ILE A 22 -3.78 18.90 13.11
C ILE A 22 -4.37 19.55 11.86
N GLY A 23 -4.09 20.83 11.61
CA GLY A 23 -4.53 21.53 10.40
C GLY A 23 -3.95 20.92 9.12
N LEU A 24 -2.66 20.58 9.13
CA LEU A 24 -2.00 19.89 8.02
C LEU A 24 -2.53 18.47 7.82
N LEU A 25 -2.78 17.74 8.90
CA LEU A 25 -3.35 16.41 8.86
C LEU A 25 -4.77 16.42 8.27
N LEU A 26 -5.60 17.41 8.64
CA LEU A 26 -6.90 17.65 8.02
C LEU A 26 -6.79 18.00 6.54
N LEU A 27 -5.84 18.85 6.16
CA LEU A 27 -5.60 19.23 4.77
C LEU A 27 -5.18 18.02 3.91
N GLY A 28 -4.25 17.21 4.44
CA GLY A 28 -3.81 15.96 3.82
C GLY A 28 -4.95 14.94 3.73
N PHE A 29 -5.82 14.86 4.74
CA PHE A 29 -6.98 13.96 4.76
C PHE A 29 -8.04 14.33 3.72
N ILE A 30 -8.37 15.62 3.59
CA ILE A 30 -9.32 16.09 2.56
C ILE A 30 -8.79 15.79 1.15
N LYS A 31 -7.49 16.01 0.92
CA LYS A 31 -6.83 15.66 -0.34
C LYS A 31 -6.77 14.15 -0.57
N GLY A 32 -6.52 13.40 0.49
CA GLY A 32 -6.56 11.94 0.49
C GLY A 32 -7.93 11.41 0.11
N ILE A 33 -9.03 11.96 0.61
CA ILE A 33 -10.38 11.50 0.23
C ILE A 33 -10.63 11.64 -1.28
N ILE A 34 -10.11 12.69 -1.92
CA ILE A 34 -10.30 12.92 -3.36
C ILE A 34 -9.45 11.95 -4.20
N LEU A 35 -8.20 11.70 -3.78
CA LEU A 35 -7.25 10.85 -4.53
C LEU A 35 -7.40 9.35 -4.22
N CYS A 36 -7.85 9.02 -3.01
CA CYS A 36 -8.07 7.67 -2.53
C CYS A 36 -8.92 6.80 -3.48
N PRO A 37 -10.09 7.23 -4.01
CA PRO A 37 -10.88 6.39 -4.90
C PRO A 37 -10.13 6.05 -6.19
N ILE A 38 -9.35 6.99 -6.74
CA ILE A 38 -8.60 6.78 -7.99
C ILE A 38 -7.44 5.82 -7.75
N VAL A 39 -6.64 6.07 -6.72
CA VAL A 39 -5.47 5.24 -6.37
C VAL A 39 -5.90 3.84 -5.95
N SER A 40 -6.95 3.73 -5.14
CA SER A 40 -7.52 2.45 -4.72
C SER A 40 -8.04 1.65 -5.91
N LEU A 41 -8.67 2.31 -6.89
CA LEU A 41 -9.17 1.65 -8.10
C LEU A 41 -8.02 1.12 -8.98
N ILE A 42 -7.00 1.93 -9.25
CA ILE A 42 -5.83 1.52 -10.03
C ILE A 42 -5.09 0.36 -9.34
N MET A 43 -4.81 0.50 -8.04
CA MET A 43 -4.12 -0.52 -7.25
C MET A 43 -4.91 -1.83 -7.21
N THR A 44 -6.23 -1.75 -6.98
CA THR A 44 -7.09 -2.94 -6.94
C THR A 44 -7.13 -3.63 -8.30
N ILE A 45 -7.27 -2.90 -9.40
CA ILE A 45 -7.27 -3.48 -10.76
C ILE A 45 -5.92 -4.14 -11.05
N GLY A 46 -4.82 -3.44 -10.81
CA GLY A 46 -3.47 -3.95 -11.09
C GLY A 46 -3.15 -5.20 -10.28
N ASN A 47 -3.36 -5.16 -8.96
CA ASN A 47 -3.12 -6.32 -8.11
C ASN A 47 -4.06 -7.47 -8.44
N SER A 48 -5.33 -7.21 -8.75
CA SER A 48 -6.27 -8.26 -9.15
C SER A 48 -5.86 -8.93 -10.44
N ALA A 49 -5.35 -8.18 -11.42
CA ALA A 49 -4.83 -8.73 -12.67
C ALA A 49 -3.61 -9.63 -12.42
N ILE A 50 -2.67 -9.21 -11.56
CA ILE A 50 -1.50 -10.02 -11.19
C ILE A 50 -1.94 -11.29 -10.44
N ILE A 51 -2.85 -11.16 -9.47
CA ILE A 51 -3.38 -12.30 -8.71
C ILE A 51 -4.03 -13.29 -9.66
N LEU A 52 -4.94 -12.85 -10.53
CA LEU A 52 -5.66 -13.72 -11.47
C LEU A 52 -4.74 -14.33 -12.54
N GLY A 53 -3.70 -13.63 -12.98
CA GLY A 53 -2.73 -14.14 -13.95
C GLY A 53 -1.77 -15.16 -13.34
N LEU A 54 -1.27 -14.89 -12.13
CA LEU A 54 -0.29 -15.75 -11.46
C LEU A 54 -0.95 -16.96 -10.78
N TRP A 55 -2.20 -16.83 -10.33
CA TRP A 55 -2.95 -17.88 -9.65
C TRP A 55 -3.06 -19.20 -10.44
N PRO A 56 -3.48 -19.23 -11.72
CA PRO A 56 -3.55 -20.48 -12.49
C PRO A 56 -2.16 -21.11 -12.69
N VAL A 57 -1.11 -20.29 -12.85
CA VAL A 57 0.27 -20.77 -12.97
C VAL A 57 0.71 -21.46 -11.68
N HIS A 58 0.48 -20.82 -10.53
CA HIS A 58 0.75 -21.44 -9.23
C HIS A 58 -0.09 -22.69 -9.00
N PHE A 59 -1.35 -22.68 -9.42
CA PHE A 59 -2.24 -23.83 -9.29
C PHE A 59 -1.66 -25.03 -10.06
N LEU A 60 -1.42 -24.87 -11.36
CA LEU A 60 -0.87 -25.91 -12.22
C LEU A 60 0.50 -26.41 -11.72
N TRP A 61 1.41 -25.50 -11.37
CA TRP A 61 2.74 -25.86 -10.91
C TRP A 61 2.71 -26.65 -9.59
N THR A 62 1.85 -26.25 -8.65
CA THR A 62 1.73 -26.92 -7.35
C THR A 62 1.25 -28.36 -7.51
N TYR A 63 0.18 -28.60 -8.29
CA TYR A 63 -0.28 -29.97 -8.53
C TYR A 63 0.74 -30.78 -9.33
N TYR A 64 1.41 -30.17 -10.32
CA TYR A 64 2.46 -30.82 -11.07
C TYR A 64 3.59 -31.32 -10.15
N CYS A 65 4.08 -30.47 -9.23
CA CYS A 65 5.10 -30.86 -8.25
C CYS A 65 4.65 -32.02 -7.34
N ILE A 66 3.39 -31.99 -6.86
CA ILE A 66 2.83 -33.03 -5.98
C ILE A 66 2.71 -34.37 -6.72
N LEU A 67 2.32 -34.36 -7.99
CA LEU A 67 2.21 -35.58 -8.78
C LEU A 67 3.59 -36.12 -9.20
N SER A 68 4.50 -35.23 -9.58
CA SER A 68 5.84 -35.57 -10.10
C SER A 68 6.81 -36.08 -9.03
N THR A 69 6.57 -35.81 -7.75
CA THR A 69 7.47 -36.26 -6.68
C THR A 69 7.48 -37.78 -6.52
N LYS A 70 8.67 -38.38 -6.37
CA LYS A 70 8.85 -39.82 -6.13
C LYS A 70 8.93 -40.18 -4.64
N GLN A 71 8.96 -39.17 -3.76
CA GLN A 71 9.19 -39.35 -2.32
C GLN A 71 7.92 -39.68 -1.53
N PHE A 72 6.74 -39.36 -2.06
CA PHE A 72 5.45 -39.59 -1.39
C PHE A 72 4.72 -40.79 -1.96
N GLY A 73 4.17 -41.64 -1.08
CA GLY A 73 3.27 -42.72 -1.46
C GLY A 73 1.94 -42.21 -2.03
N PHE A 74 1.21 -43.07 -2.76
CA PHE A 74 -0.03 -42.71 -3.46
C PHE A 74 -1.08 -42.05 -2.54
N VAL A 75 -1.29 -42.62 -1.34
CA VAL A 75 -2.26 -42.09 -0.36
C VAL A 75 -1.85 -40.69 0.11
N LEU A 76 -0.56 -40.47 0.41
CA LEU A 76 -0.07 -39.17 0.87
C LEU A 76 -0.18 -38.10 -0.22
N LYS A 77 0.04 -38.44 -1.50
CA LYS A 77 -0.19 -37.53 -2.63
C LYS A 77 -1.64 -37.05 -2.70
N LEU A 78 -2.61 -37.96 -2.54
CA LEU A 78 -4.03 -37.61 -2.52
C LEU A 78 -4.39 -36.71 -1.35
N VAL A 79 -3.91 -37.03 -0.15
CA VAL A 79 -4.16 -36.20 1.05
C VAL A 79 -3.57 -34.80 0.86
N LEU A 80 -2.34 -34.69 0.36
CA LEU A 80 -1.68 -33.41 0.13
C LEU A 80 -2.41 -32.58 -0.95
N CYS A 81 -2.88 -33.25 -2.01
CA CYS A 81 -3.67 -32.64 -3.09
C CYS A 81 -4.94 -31.99 -2.53
N ILE A 82 -5.68 -32.66 -1.65
CA ILE A 82 -6.89 -32.11 -1.01
C ILE A 82 -6.50 -30.97 -0.05
N CYS A 83 -5.47 -31.18 0.78
CA CYS A 83 -5.06 -30.22 1.80
C CYS A 83 -4.55 -28.91 1.20
N ILE A 84 -3.79 -28.96 0.10
CA ILE A 84 -3.25 -27.77 -0.59
C ILE A 84 -4.32 -27.01 -1.38
N THR A 85 -5.41 -27.67 -1.78
CA THR A 85 -6.50 -27.04 -2.55
C THR A 85 -7.15 -25.92 -1.73
N VAL A 86 -7.31 -26.12 -0.43
CA VAL A 86 -7.94 -25.15 0.49
C VAL A 86 -7.18 -23.82 0.56
N PRO A 87 -5.88 -23.77 0.94
CA PRO A 87 -5.13 -22.52 0.98
C PRO A 87 -4.98 -21.89 -0.41
N LEU A 88 -4.89 -22.70 -1.47
CA LEU A 88 -4.75 -22.22 -2.85
C LEU A 88 -6.00 -21.50 -3.37
N LEU A 89 -7.19 -21.89 -2.90
CA LEU A 89 -8.46 -21.20 -3.17
C LEU A 89 -8.69 -20.01 -2.22
N LEU A 90 -8.24 -20.10 -0.97
CA LEU A 90 -8.42 -19.05 0.02
C LEU A 90 -7.49 -17.85 -0.23
N TRP A 91 -6.28 -18.11 -0.75
CA TRP A 91 -5.25 -17.08 -0.96
C TRP A 91 -5.70 -15.92 -1.86
N PRO A 92 -6.29 -16.14 -3.05
CA PRO A 92 -6.80 -15.04 -3.88
C PRO A 92 -7.81 -14.15 -3.16
N LEU A 93 -8.71 -14.73 -2.37
CA LEU A 93 -9.73 -13.97 -1.64
C LEU A 93 -9.09 -13.04 -0.60
N ILE A 94 -8.16 -13.57 0.20
CA ILE A 94 -7.43 -12.78 1.19
C ILE A 94 -6.59 -11.71 0.49
N SER A 95 -5.98 -12.03 -0.65
CA SER A 95 -5.15 -11.10 -1.41
C SER A 95 -5.95 -9.94 -2.00
N ILE A 96 -7.14 -10.18 -2.56
CA ILE A 96 -8.03 -9.14 -3.07
C ILE A 96 -8.51 -8.23 -1.92
N LEU A 97 -8.95 -8.80 -0.79
CA LEU A 97 -9.34 -8.02 0.39
C LEU A 97 -8.19 -7.18 0.93
N GLY A 98 -6.99 -7.77 1.03
CA GLY A 98 -5.78 -7.07 1.41
C GLY A 98 -5.43 -5.94 0.44
N SER A 99 -5.66 -6.11 -0.85
CA SER A 99 -5.42 -5.07 -1.85
C SER A 99 -6.40 -3.90 -1.75
N ILE A 100 -7.65 -4.14 -1.39
CA ILE A 100 -8.63 -3.06 -1.17
C ILE A 100 -8.21 -2.22 0.04
N ILE A 101 -7.88 -2.89 1.15
CA ILE A 101 -7.43 -2.23 2.39
C ILE A 101 -6.11 -1.50 2.14
N GLY A 102 -5.16 -2.15 1.47
CA GLY A 102 -3.85 -1.59 1.12
C GLY A 102 -3.96 -0.41 0.16
N GLY A 103 -4.83 -0.50 -0.86
CA GLY A 103 -5.10 0.59 -1.79
C GLY A 103 -5.73 1.81 -1.10
N ALA A 104 -6.69 1.58 -0.19
CA ALA A 104 -7.28 2.65 0.61
C ALA A 104 -6.25 3.29 1.57
N ALA A 105 -5.45 2.48 2.26
CA ALA A 105 -4.39 2.97 3.14
C ALA A 105 -3.35 3.77 2.34
N PHE A 106 -2.90 3.28 1.20
CA PHE A 106 -1.93 3.95 0.35
C PHE A 106 -2.48 5.28 -0.22
N GLY A 107 -3.72 5.26 -0.71
CA GLY A 107 -4.40 6.45 -1.25
C GLY A 107 -4.66 7.55 -0.23
N LEU A 108 -4.78 7.21 1.07
CA LEU A 108 -4.90 8.18 2.15
C LEU A 108 -3.55 8.64 2.70
N LEU A 109 -2.62 7.71 2.92
CA LEU A 109 -1.34 8.00 3.55
C LEU A 109 -0.39 8.78 2.64
N SER A 110 -0.38 8.51 1.34
CA SER A 110 0.48 9.20 0.36
C SER A 110 0.29 10.74 0.39
N PRO A 111 -0.94 11.29 0.26
CA PRO A 111 -1.15 12.73 0.36
C PRO A 111 -0.85 13.32 1.76
N ILE A 112 -1.04 12.55 2.83
CA ILE A 112 -0.68 12.98 4.19
C ILE A 112 0.85 13.14 4.31
N PHE A 113 1.63 12.16 3.85
CA PHE A 113 3.09 12.27 3.85
C PHE A 113 3.58 13.41 2.95
N ALA A 114 2.97 13.60 1.79
CA ALA A 114 3.29 14.73 0.91
C ALA A 114 3.07 16.09 1.58
N THR A 115 2.01 16.24 2.40
CA THR A 115 1.79 17.48 3.16
C THR A 115 2.83 17.72 4.26
N PHE A 116 3.34 16.67 4.90
CA PHE A 116 4.41 16.81 5.91
C PHE A 116 5.76 17.13 5.27
N ASP A 117 6.05 16.53 4.13
CA ASP A 117 7.30 16.75 3.40
C ASP A 117 7.38 18.19 2.87
N ALA A 118 6.29 18.71 2.29
CA ALA A 118 6.20 20.10 1.82
C ALA A 118 6.41 21.13 2.95
N VAL A 119 5.98 20.80 4.18
CA VAL A 119 6.18 21.65 5.36
C VAL A 119 7.62 21.57 5.89
N GLY A 120 8.26 20.40 5.77
CA GLY A 120 9.67 20.22 6.10
C GLY A 120 10.61 20.96 5.14
N GLU A 121 10.23 21.08 3.87
CA GLU A 121 11.03 21.76 2.84
C GLU A 121 10.76 23.26 2.68
N GLY A 122 9.66 23.80 3.22
CA GLY A 122 9.34 25.23 3.15
C GLY A 122 9.14 25.75 1.71
N LYS A 123 8.54 24.95 0.82
CA LYS A 123 8.30 25.31 -0.59
C LYS A 123 6.83 25.63 -0.87
N ASP A 124 6.60 26.77 -1.51
CA ASP A 124 5.26 27.35 -1.72
C ASP A 124 4.52 26.85 -2.98
N ASP A 125 5.10 26.03 -3.86
CA ASP A 125 4.45 25.57 -5.11
C ASP A 125 4.66 24.06 -5.42
N VAL A 126 4.62 23.22 -4.39
CA VAL A 126 4.85 21.76 -4.51
C VAL A 126 3.62 21.01 -5.04
N PHE A 127 2.42 21.61 -4.92
CA PHE A 127 1.15 20.89 -5.07
C PHE A 127 0.76 20.52 -6.50
N PHE A 128 1.08 21.36 -7.48
CA PHE A 128 0.74 21.10 -8.88
C PHE A 128 1.77 20.17 -9.54
N HIS A 129 3.05 20.32 -9.18
CA HIS A 129 4.12 19.51 -9.73
C HIS A 129 4.06 18.08 -9.22
N CYS A 130 3.73 17.84 -7.94
CA CYS A 130 3.66 16.48 -7.38
C CYS A 130 2.48 15.66 -7.93
N ILE A 131 1.33 16.29 -8.22
CA ILE A 131 0.17 15.62 -8.84
C ILE A 131 0.40 15.37 -10.33
N TYR A 132 0.97 16.34 -11.04
CA TYR A 132 1.22 16.22 -12.48
C TYR A 132 2.33 15.20 -12.77
N ASP A 133 3.46 15.28 -12.07
CA ASP A 133 4.63 14.44 -12.33
C ASP A 133 4.40 12.99 -11.84
N GLY A 134 3.80 12.80 -10.67
CA GLY A 134 3.57 11.46 -10.10
C GLY A 134 2.46 10.66 -10.80
N THR A 135 1.43 11.33 -11.31
CA THR A 135 0.33 10.65 -12.04
C THR A 135 0.71 10.38 -13.50
N TRP A 136 1.47 11.29 -14.13
CA TRP A 136 1.89 11.12 -15.52
C TRP A 136 2.92 10.01 -15.67
N ASP A 137 3.93 9.91 -14.79
CA ASP A 137 4.92 8.82 -14.81
C ASP A 137 4.30 7.44 -14.59
N THR A 138 3.25 7.36 -13.76
CA THR A 138 2.54 6.11 -13.48
C THR A 138 1.66 5.67 -14.66
N VAL A 139 1.18 6.61 -15.47
CA VAL A 139 0.34 6.34 -16.65
C VAL A 139 1.17 6.16 -17.92
N THR A 140 2.31 6.86 -18.06
CA THR A 140 3.16 6.74 -19.25
C THR A 140 3.98 5.46 -19.26
N GLY A 141 4.40 4.92 -18.11
CA GLY A 141 4.96 3.56 -17.95
C GLY A 141 6.15 3.16 -18.85
N VAL A 142 6.60 4.04 -19.76
CA VAL A 142 7.60 3.82 -20.79
C VAL A 142 8.11 5.20 -21.22
N SER A 143 9.29 5.57 -20.76
CA SER A 143 10.29 6.16 -21.65
C SER A 143 11.65 5.67 -21.20
N LEU A 144 12.31 4.99 -22.14
CA LEU A 144 13.73 4.67 -22.15
C LEU A 144 14.60 5.89 -21.84
#